data_AF-A0A4C1XPL6-F1
#
_entry.id   AF-A0A4C1XPL6-F1
#
_cell.length_a   1.000
_cell.length_b   1.000
_cell.length_c   1.000
_cell.angle_alpha   90.00
_cell.angle_beta   90.00
_cell.angle_gamma   90.00
#
_symmetry.space_group_name_H-M   'P 1'
#
loop_
_entity.id
_entity.type
_entity.pdbx_description
1 polymer ?
#
loop_
_entity_poly.entity_id
_entity_poly.type
_entity_poly.pdbx_seq_one_letter_code
_entity_poly.pdbx_strand_id
1 'polypeptide(L)'
;MYSTRNIPTFEVYRGDRLFQSTVDVTACSSALLDRAEEWQVVRGVTSSDHNAVTFNIGTGGRSEPGPFRGTRIYNTAKVRWSKFLTAFDNAKEERALTAGMVEVVNSCERLDEVVDLYTECVQHACDTAIPRKRSMRRLKLPWWSPELEGLKKDANTKKRRIRNAAPSRRRYVVEEYVRAKEVYERAAADAQTTSWKRFCTAQDRESIWDGVYRVIRNTGRNREDVLLINDSGQTCSPNESAVFLMNTFFPDDRVDADDPYHTEVRRRTDGSVVRRRLRISCPG
;
A
#
# COMPACT_ATOMS: atom_id res chain seq x y z
N MET A 1 -8.26 -23.46 -1.73
CA MET A 1 -7.35 -24.44 -1.11
C MET A 1 -7.40 -25.68 -1.97
N TYR A 2 -6.26 -26.14 -2.45
CA TYR A 2 -6.19 -27.34 -3.28
C TYR A 2 -6.44 -28.55 -2.37
N SER A 3 -7.47 -29.32 -2.70
CA SER A 3 -7.73 -30.63 -2.11
C SER A 3 -6.50 -31.51 -2.29
N THR A 4 -5.99 -32.10 -1.21
CA THR A 4 -5.13 -33.29 -1.26
C THR A 4 -5.97 -34.42 -1.85
N ARG A 5 -5.91 -34.57 -3.18
CA ARG A 5 -6.95 -35.17 -4.04
C ARG A 5 -7.27 -36.67 -3.83
N ASN A 6 -6.78 -37.35 -2.80
CA ASN A 6 -6.86 -38.82 -2.75
C ASN A 6 -7.60 -39.45 -1.55
N ILE A 7 -8.15 -38.67 -0.61
CA ILE A 7 -8.91 -39.23 0.52
C ILE A 7 -10.33 -38.64 0.52
N PRO A 8 -11.39 -39.47 0.33
CA PRO A 8 -12.76 -39.00 0.36
C PRO A 8 -13.22 -38.65 1.77
N THR A 9 -14.12 -37.68 1.90
CA THR A 9 -14.68 -37.29 3.22
C THR A 9 -15.81 -38.20 3.68
N PHE A 10 -16.33 -39.03 2.77
CA PHE A 10 -17.36 -40.02 3.05
C PHE A 10 -17.03 -41.35 2.35
N GLU A 11 -17.11 -42.45 3.09
CA GLU A 11 -16.88 -43.82 2.63
C GLU A 11 -17.88 -44.76 3.31
N VAL A 12 -18.65 -45.52 2.52
CA VAL A 12 -19.59 -46.51 3.06
C VAL A 12 -19.57 -47.78 2.21
N TYR A 13 -19.66 -48.93 2.87
CA TYR A 13 -19.89 -50.21 2.20
C TYR A 13 -21.39 -50.49 2.14
N ARG A 14 -21.92 -50.74 0.94
CA ARG A 14 -23.28 -51.27 0.76
C ARG A 14 -23.21 -52.58 -0.02
N GLY A 15 -23.40 -53.69 0.69
CA GLY A 15 -23.01 -55.01 0.17
C GLY A 15 -21.50 -55.08 -0.06
N ASP A 16 -21.07 -55.73 -1.14
CA ASP A 16 -19.65 -55.89 -1.50
C ASP A 16 -19.07 -54.70 -2.28
N ARG A 17 -19.77 -53.56 -2.29
CA ARG A 17 -19.36 -52.35 -3.03
C ARG A 17 -19.06 -51.20 -2.07
N LEU A 18 -17.86 -50.63 -2.24
CA LEU A 18 -17.43 -49.41 -1.60
C LEU A 18 -17.97 -48.20 -2.37
N PHE A 19 -18.63 -47.28 -1.66
CA PHE A 19 -19.09 -45.99 -2.17
C PHE A 19 -18.28 -44.89 -1.51
N GLN A 20 -17.75 -43.95 -2.30
CA GLN A 20 -16.92 -42.85 -1.82
C GLN A 20 -17.43 -41.53 -2.38
N SER A 21 -17.40 -40.48 -1.57
CA SER A 21 -17.71 -39.13 -2.02
C SER A 21 -16.95 -38.07 -1.22
N THR A 22 -16.84 -36.86 -1.79
CA THR A 22 -16.27 -35.69 -1.11
C THR A 22 -17.37 -34.65 -0.99
N VAL A 23 -18.15 -34.73 0.08
CA VAL A 23 -19.34 -33.89 0.31
C VAL A 23 -19.11 -32.82 1.38
N ASP A 24 -18.03 -32.92 2.14
CA ASP A 24 -17.72 -32.02 3.25
C ASP A 24 -16.80 -30.88 2.78
N VAL A 25 -17.20 -29.64 3.08
CA VAL A 25 -16.50 -28.43 2.60
C VAL A 25 -16.04 -27.59 3.79
N THR A 26 -14.75 -27.25 3.81
CA THR A 26 -14.20 -26.23 4.72
C THR A 26 -14.03 -24.91 3.99
N ALA A 27 -14.68 -23.86 4.47
CA ALA A 27 -14.58 -22.51 3.92
C ALA A 27 -14.07 -21.53 4.99
N CYS A 28 -13.29 -20.53 4.56
CA CYS A 28 -12.82 -19.47 5.46
C CYS A 28 -12.83 -18.11 4.76
N SER A 29 -12.84 -17.04 5.57
CA SER A 29 -12.66 -15.69 5.04
C SER A 29 -11.25 -15.50 4.49
N SER A 30 -11.07 -14.58 3.54
CA SER A 30 -9.74 -14.26 2.98
C SER A 30 -8.70 -13.86 4.04
N ALA A 31 -9.14 -13.35 5.19
CA ALA A 31 -8.26 -12.99 6.31
C ALA A 31 -7.70 -14.20 7.08
N LEU A 32 -8.31 -15.37 6.93
CA LEU A 32 -7.89 -16.62 7.59
C LEU A 32 -7.16 -17.56 6.62
N LEU A 33 -7.19 -17.29 5.31
CA LEU A 33 -6.61 -18.17 4.29
C LEU A 33 -5.10 -18.37 4.49
N ASP A 34 -4.39 -17.33 4.93
CA ASP A 34 -2.95 -17.38 5.21
C ASP A 34 -2.62 -17.95 6.60
N ARG A 35 -3.63 -18.28 7.40
CA ARG A 35 -3.47 -18.83 8.76
C ARG A 35 -3.90 -20.28 8.87
N ALA A 36 -4.65 -20.77 7.88
CA ALA A 36 -5.12 -22.14 7.83
C ALA A 36 -4.07 -22.99 7.12
N GLU A 37 -3.47 -23.90 7.89
CA GLU A 37 -2.34 -24.73 7.48
C GLU A 37 -2.70 -26.21 7.67
N GLU A 38 -1.96 -27.10 7.00
CA GLU A 38 -2.08 -28.57 7.17
C GLU A 38 -3.52 -29.11 7.01
N TRP A 39 -4.28 -28.57 6.06
CA TRP A 39 -5.59 -29.12 5.73
C TRP A 39 -5.45 -30.52 5.15
N GLN A 40 -6.12 -31.49 5.76
CA GLN A 40 -6.12 -32.88 5.31
C GLN A 40 -7.39 -33.62 5.76
N VAL A 41 -7.70 -34.71 5.07
CA VAL A 41 -8.73 -35.67 5.47
C VAL A 41 -8.04 -36.87 6.11
N VAL A 42 -8.46 -37.24 7.32
CA VAL A 42 -7.86 -38.31 8.13
C VAL A 42 -8.86 -39.44 8.33
N ARG A 43 -8.47 -40.65 7.92
CA ARG A 43 -9.23 -41.89 8.14
C ARG A 43 -9.02 -42.40 9.57
N GLY A 44 -10.00 -43.14 10.10
CA GLY A 44 -9.85 -43.89 11.36
C GLY A 44 -9.88 -43.04 12.65
N VAL A 45 -10.16 -41.74 12.54
CA VAL A 45 -10.42 -40.87 13.71
C VAL A 45 -11.84 -41.07 14.24
N THR A 46 -12.76 -41.44 13.37
CA THR A 46 -14.16 -41.69 13.71
C THR A 46 -14.52 -43.12 13.30
N SER A 47 -15.53 -43.70 13.96
CA SER A 47 -16.19 -44.93 13.53
C SER A 47 -17.41 -44.65 12.62
N SER A 48 -17.48 -43.44 12.05
CA SER A 48 -18.55 -43.01 11.16
C SER A 48 -18.17 -43.30 9.71
N ASP A 49 -19.16 -43.33 8.83
CA ASP A 49 -18.95 -43.33 7.38
C ASP A 49 -18.30 -42.03 6.89
N HIS A 50 -18.16 -41.01 7.75
CA HIS A 50 -17.44 -39.76 7.46
C HIS A 50 -16.00 -39.76 8.01
N ASN A 51 -15.03 -39.47 7.14
CA ASN A 51 -13.65 -39.22 7.50
C ASN A 51 -13.47 -37.80 8.05
N ALA A 52 -12.61 -37.64 9.06
CA ALA A 52 -12.43 -36.36 9.73
C ALA A 52 -11.62 -35.39 8.88
N VAL A 53 -12.05 -34.12 8.80
CA VAL A 53 -11.26 -33.04 8.22
C VAL A 53 -10.49 -32.33 9.33
N THR A 54 -9.17 -32.27 9.22
CA THR A 54 -8.29 -31.61 10.20
C THR A 54 -7.49 -30.49 9.54
N PHE A 55 -7.23 -29.42 10.29
CA PHE A 55 -6.38 -28.31 9.87
C PHE A 55 -5.91 -27.55 11.11
N ASN A 56 -4.80 -26.82 10.98
CA ASN A 56 -4.27 -25.94 12.01
C ASN A 56 -4.61 -24.48 11.72
N ILE A 57 -4.84 -23.69 12.77
CA ILE A 57 -4.99 -22.23 12.67
C ILE A 57 -3.83 -21.57 13.40
N GLY A 58 -2.91 -20.95 12.66
CA GLY A 58 -1.79 -20.22 13.25
C GLY A 58 -2.28 -19.06 14.10
N THR A 59 -2.04 -19.07 15.42
CA THR A 59 -2.45 -18.04 16.39
C THR A 59 -1.43 -16.91 16.58
N GLY A 60 -0.23 -17.06 16.02
CA GLY A 60 0.87 -16.09 16.11
C GLY A 60 0.64 -14.78 15.35
N GLY A 61 1.36 -13.72 15.76
CA GLY A 61 1.32 -12.40 15.15
C GLY A 61 1.75 -12.42 13.67
N ARG A 62 1.09 -11.57 12.86
CA ARG A 62 1.24 -11.38 11.40
C ARG A 62 2.47 -12.08 10.78
N SER A 63 2.25 -13.23 10.16
CA SER A 63 3.19 -13.82 9.21
C SER A 63 3.59 -12.78 8.16
N GLU A 64 4.82 -12.89 7.64
CA GLU A 64 5.25 -12.10 6.48
C GLU A 64 4.20 -12.20 5.38
N PRO A 65 3.98 -11.14 4.57
CA PRO A 65 3.03 -11.21 3.48
C PRO A 65 3.51 -12.30 2.50
N GLY A 66 2.91 -13.48 2.61
CA GLY A 66 3.07 -14.54 1.63
C GLY A 66 2.64 -14.03 0.25
N PRO A 67 3.10 -14.68 -0.83
CA PRO A 67 2.62 -14.35 -2.18
C PRO A 67 1.09 -14.40 -2.20
N PHE A 68 0.47 -13.47 -2.92
CA PHE A 68 -0.99 -13.37 -3.06
C PHE A 68 -1.61 -14.74 -3.42
N ARG A 69 -2.29 -15.41 -2.47
CA ARG A 69 -2.96 -16.71 -2.69
C ARG A 69 -4.42 -16.58 -3.14
N GLY A 70 -4.75 -15.51 -3.87
CA GLY A 70 -6.07 -15.33 -4.50
C GLY A 70 -6.05 -15.82 -5.95
N THR A 71 -7.17 -16.30 -6.49
CA THR A 71 -7.27 -16.73 -7.91
C THR A 71 -7.03 -15.59 -8.90
N ARG A 72 -7.14 -14.33 -8.46
CA ARG A 72 -7.04 -13.14 -9.32
C ARG A 72 -5.67 -12.46 -9.21
N ILE A 73 -4.62 -13.21 -9.55
CA ILE A 73 -3.21 -12.80 -9.45
C ILE A 73 -2.78 -11.76 -10.49
N TYR A 74 -3.44 -11.69 -11.64
CA TYR A 74 -3.09 -10.78 -12.74
C TYR A 74 -3.90 -9.47 -12.71
N ASN A 75 -3.25 -8.36 -13.02
CA ASN A 75 -3.93 -7.07 -13.21
C ASN A 75 -4.40 -6.91 -14.66
N THR A 76 -5.52 -7.54 -14.99
CA THR A 76 -6.10 -7.52 -16.34
C THR A 76 -6.54 -6.14 -16.81
N ALA A 77 -6.72 -5.15 -15.90
CA ALA A 77 -7.03 -3.77 -16.29
C ALA A 77 -5.83 -3.03 -16.91
N LYS A 78 -4.61 -3.55 -16.75
CA LYS A 78 -3.37 -2.97 -17.29
C LYS A 78 -2.71 -3.85 -18.36
N VAL A 79 -3.44 -4.82 -18.89
CA VAL A 79 -2.90 -5.74 -19.89
C VAL A 79 -2.64 -5.00 -21.20
N ARG A 80 -1.50 -5.30 -21.82
CA ARG A 80 -1.24 -4.96 -23.22
C ARG A 80 -1.54 -6.20 -24.06
N TRP A 81 -2.73 -6.25 -24.65
CA TRP A 81 -3.22 -7.43 -25.37
C TRP A 81 -2.32 -7.86 -26.52
N SER A 82 -1.67 -6.92 -27.23
CA SER A 82 -0.69 -7.26 -28.28
C SER A 82 0.48 -8.10 -27.75
N LYS A 83 1.05 -7.72 -26.60
CA LYS A 83 2.11 -8.50 -25.94
C LYS A 83 1.63 -9.87 -25.48
N PHE A 84 0.38 -9.95 -25.02
CA PHE A 84 -0.22 -11.22 -24.61
C PHE A 84 -0.37 -12.16 -25.80
N LEU A 85 -0.91 -11.67 -26.92
CA LEU A 85 -1.07 -12.46 -28.14
C LEU A 85 0.27 -12.96 -28.66
N THR A 86 1.28 -12.09 -28.79
CA THR A 86 2.63 -12.51 -29.20
C THR A 86 3.23 -13.55 -28.25
N ALA A 87 3.12 -13.35 -26.93
CA ALA A 87 3.64 -14.32 -25.97
C ALA A 87 2.88 -15.65 -25.99
N PHE A 88 1.59 -15.63 -26.33
CA PHE A 88 0.76 -16.82 -26.45
C PHE A 88 1.05 -17.59 -27.74
N ASP A 89 1.20 -16.89 -28.87
CA ASP A 89 1.55 -17.51 -30.14
C ASP A 89 2.94 -18.15 -30.08
N ASN A 90 3.93 -17.45 -29.51
CA ASN A 90 5.26 -18.02 -29.25
C ASN A 90 5.18 -19.26 -28.34
N ALA A 91 4.39 -19.22 -27.26
CA ALA A 91 4.26 -20.35 -26.35
C ALA A 91 3.59 -21.57 -27.03
N LYS A 92 2.66 -21.34 -27.95
CA LYS A 92 2.05 -22.40 -28.77
C LYS A 92 3.06 -23.05 -29.70
N GLU A 93 3.88 -22.24 -30.37
CA GLU A 93 4.94 -22.73 -31.27
C GLU A 93 6.00 -23.53 -30.48
N GLU A 94 6.50 -22.99 -29.37
CA GLU A 94 7.50 -23.66 -28.51
C GLU A 94 7.01 -24.99 -27.95
N ARG A 95 5.72 -25.09 -27.59
CA ARG A 95 5.12 -26.31 -27.07
C ARG A 95 4.48 -27.20 -28.14
N ALA A 96 4.68 -26.87 -29.42
CA ALA A 96 4.12 -27.57 -30.58
C ALA A 96 2.60 -27.80 -30.51
N LEU A 97 1.86 -26.92 -29.84
CA LEU A 97 0.41 -27.05 -29.65
C LEU A 97 -0.31 -26.73 -30.97
N THR A 98 -0.55 -27.76 -31.77
CA THR A 98 -1.14 -27.65 -33.10
C THR A 98 -2.58 -28.14 -33.14
N ALA A 99 -3.36 -27.69 -34.14
CA ALA A 99 -4.70 -28.21 -34.39
C ALA A 99 -4.68 -29.74 -34.63
N GLY A 100 -3.63 -30.25 -35.27
CA GLY A 100 -3.43 -31.68 -35.49
C GLY A 100 -3.38 -32.49 -34.19
N MET A 101 -2.75 -31.98 -33.12
CA MET A 101 -2.73 -32.66 -31.82
C MET A 101 -4.13 -32.82 -31.21
N VAL A 102 -5.03 -31.87 -31.47
CA VAL A 102 -6.42 -31.90 -30.99
C VAL A 102 -7.26 -32.91 -31.80
N GLU A 103 -6.99 -33.03 -33.10
CA GLU A 103 -7.74 -33.93 -34.00
C GLU A 103 -7.47 -35.42 -33.74
N VAL A 104 -6.29 -35.79 -33.24
CA VAL A 104 -5.94 -37.19 -32.87
C VAL A 104 -6.27 -37.56 -31.42
N VAL A 105 -6.94 -36.69 -30.67
CA VAL A 105 -7.40 -37.02 -29.31
C VAL A 105 -8.49 -38.09 -29.38
N ASN A 106 -8.22 -39.26 -28.81
CA ASN A 106 -9.14 -40.41 -28.82
C ASN A 106 -9.37 -41.02 -27.41
N SER A 107 -8.82 -40.39 -26.37
CA SER A 107 -8.98 -40.80 -24.97
C SER A 107 -9.11 -39.59 -24.05
N CYS A 108 -9.70 -39.79 -22.86
CA CYS A 108 -9.77 -38.74 -21.84
C CYS A 108 -8.37 -38.31 -21.36
N GLU A 109 -7.43 -39.25 -21.27
CA GLU A 109 -6.05 -38.97 -20.83
C GLU A 109 -5.33 -38.03 -21.82
N ARG A 110 -5.43 -38.30 -23.13
CA ARG A 110 -4.87 -37.40 -24.17
C ARG A 110 -5.57 -36.05 -24.22
N LEU A 111 -6.86 -36.02 -23.89
CA LEU A 111 -7.59 -34.75 -23.80
C LEU A 111 -7.07 -33.90 -22.64
N ASP A 112 -6.89 -34.51 -21.46
CA ASP A 112 -6.36 -33.83 -20.27
C ASP A 112 -4.93 -33.31 -20.53
N GLU A 113 -4.07 -34.09 -21.19
CA GLU A 113 -2.73 -33.65 -21.61
C GLU A 113 -2.76 -32.40 -22.50
N VAL A 114 -3.66 -32.38 -23.49
CA VAL A 114 -3.82 -31.23 -24.39
C VAL A 114 -4.38 -30.01 -23.65
N VAL A 115 -5.31 -30.21 -22.73
CA VAL A 115 -5.88 -29.14 -21.88
C VAL A 115 -4.82 -28.56 -20.95
N ASP A 116 -3.98 -29.40 -20.35
CA ASP A 116 -2.87 -28.97 -19.50
C ASP A 116 -1.86 -28.15 -20.31
N LEU A 117 -1.45 -28.63 -21.49
CA LEU A 117 -0.57 -27.87 -22.39
C LEU A 117 -1.15 -26.51 -22.81
N TYR A 118 -2.44 -26.47 -23.17
CA TYR A 118 -3.11 -25.21 -23.49
C TYR A 118 -3.13 -24.27 -22.29
N THR A 119 -3.43 -24.80 -21.10
CA THR A 119 -3.46 -24.04 -19.85
C THR A 119 -2.09 -23.48 -19.52
N GLU A 120 -1.02 -24.24 -19.72
CA GLU A 120 0.36 -23.78 -19.55
C GLU A 120 0.74 -22.67 -20.54
N CYS A 121 0.28 -22.74 -21.79
CA CYS A 121 0.48 -21.67 -22.77
C CYS A 121 -0.21 -20.37 -22.34
N VAL A 122 -1.45 -20.47 -21.86
CA VAL A 122 -2.19 -19.31 -21.32
C VAL A 122 -1.47 -18.75 -20.10
N GLN A 123 -1.01 -19.61 -19.18
CA GLN A 123 -0.28 -19.19 -17.98
C GLN A 123 1.03 -18.47 -18.33
N HIS A 124 1.83 -19.01 -19.25
CA HIS A 124 3.08 -18.41 -19.71
C HIS A 124 2.86 -17.02 -20.35
N ALA A 125 1.85 -16.91 -21.21
CA ALA A 125 1.47 -15.64 -21.81
C ALA A 125 0.99 -14.61 -20.77
N CYS A 126 0.23 -15.06 -19.76
CA CYS A 126 -0.20 -14.21 -18.65
C CYS A 126 0.99 -13.68 -17.85
N ASP A 127 1.96 -14.53 -17.51
CA ASP A 127 3.14 -14.15 -16.74
C ASP A 127 4.05 -13.19 -17.49
N THR A 128 4.16 -13.35 -18.81
CA THR A 128 4.97 -12.48 -19.66
C THR A 128 4.32 -11.11 -19.89
N ALA A 129 3.01 -11.08 -20.14
CA ALA A 129 2.34 -9.87 -20.64
C ALA A 129 1.53 -9.11 -19.59
N ILE A 130 1.11 -9.76 -18.49
CA ILE A 130 0.20 -9.15 -17.51
C ILE A 130 0.93 -8.89 -16.19
N PRO A 131 1.03 -7.62 -15.76
CA PRO A 131 1.58 -7.31 -14.45
C PRO A 131 0.82 -8.04 -13.34
N ARG A 132 1.54 -8.76 -12.49
CA ARG A 132 0.97 -9.37 -11.28
C ARG A 132 0.46 -8.28 -10.34
N LYS A 133 -0.71 -8.52 -9.72
CA LYS A 133 -1.24 -7.65 -8.68
C LYS A 133 -0.26 -7.64 -7.51
N ARG A 134 0.33 -6.47 -7.25
CA ARG A 134 1.14 -6.29 -6.06
C ARG A 134 0.23 -6.27 -4.85
N SER A 135 0.57 -7.06 -3.83
CA SER A 135 0.10 -6.80 -2.47
C SER A 135 0.41 -5.34 -2.19
N MET A 136 -0.62 -4.52 -2.06
CA MET A 136 -0.42 -3.23 -1.43
C MET A 136 0.03 -3.58 -0.02
N ARG A 137 1.34 -3.59 0.20
CA ARG A 137 1.92 -3.57 1.54
C ARG A 137 1.17 -2.46 2.25
N ARG A 138 0.28 -2.83 3.17
CA ARG A 138 -0.37 -1.85 4.02
C ARG A 138 0.77 -1.09 4.67
N LEU A 139 0.93 0.17 4.30
CA LEU A 139 1.96 1.02 4.85
C LEU A 139 1.80 0.91 6.37
N LYS A 140 2.79 0.33 7.04
CA LYS A 140 2.86 0.33 8.49
C LYS A 140 3.18 1.77 8.85
N LEU A 141 2.13 2.56 9.04
CA LEU A 141 2.27 3.95 9.49
C LEU A 141 3.03 3.90 10.82
N PRO A 142 4.15 4.63 10.97
CA PRO A 142 5.00 4.53 12.16
C PRO A 142 4.30 4.98 13.44
N TRP A 143 3.25 5.79 13.32
CA TRP A 143 2.40 6.23 14.42
C TRP A 143 1.19 5.30 14.71
N TRP A 144 0.99 4.24 13.92
CA TRP A 144 -0.19 3.38 14.08
C TRP A 144 0.07 2.28 15.11
N SER A 145 -0.79 2.22 16.13
CA SER A 145 -0.66 1.27 17.23
C SER A 145 -1.91 0.36 17.37
N PRO A 146 -1.81 -0.78 18.06
CA PRO A 146 -2.95 -1.64 18.38
C PRO A 146 -4.06 -0.91 19.15
N GLU A 147 -3.70 0.06 20.00
CA GLU A 147 -4.64 0.86 20.79
C GLU A 147 -5.48 1.76 19.86
N LEU A 148 -4.86 2.43 18.89
CA LEU A 148 -5.57 3.22 17.87
C LEU A 148 -6.49 2.35 17.00
N GLU A 149 -6.05 1.14 16.66
CA GLU A 149 -6.88 0.17 15.96
C GLU A 149 -8.10 -0.22 16.81
N GLY A 150 -7.93 -0.38 18.13
CA GLY A 150 -9.00 -0.60 19.09
C GLY A 150 -10.02 0.54 19.11
N LEU A 151 -9.56 1.79 19.27
CA LEU A 151 -10.41 2.97 19.26
C LEU A 151 -11.18 3.14 17.94
N LYS A 152 -10.52 2.89 16.80
CA LYS A 152 -11.16 2.90 15.49
C LYS A 152 -12.25 1.83 15.37
N LYS A 153 -12.00 0.61 15.87
CA LYS A 153 -13.00 -0.47 15.87
C LYS A 153 -14.20 -0.12 16.75
N ASP A 154 -13.96 0.47 17.92
CA ASP A 154 -15.01 0.91 18.82
C ASP A 154 -15.90 1.99 18.18
N ALA A 155 -15.31 3.06 17.63
CA ALA A 155 -16.03 4.11 16.92
C ALA A 155 -16.86 3.56 15.74
N ASN A 156 -16.29 2.64 14.94
CA ASN A 156 -17.02 1.98 13.85
C ASN A 156 -18.16 1.09 14.34
N THR A 157 -17.97 0.38 15.46
CA THR A 157 -18.99 -0.46 16.07
C THR A 157 -20.16 0.39 16.53
N LYS A 158 -19.89 1.50 17.23
CA LYS A 158 -20.92 2.46 17.65
C LYS A 158 -21.62 3.12 16.46
N LYS A 159 -20.89 3.47 15.39
CA LYS A 159 -21.47 3.96 14.13
C LYS A 159 -22.46 2.97 13.52
N ARG A 160 -22.13 1.68 13.50
CA ARG A 160 -23.02 0.62 12.97
C ARG A 160 -24.32 0.51 13.77
N ARG A 161 -24.28 0.73 15.09
CA ARG A 161 -25.46 0.69 15.96
C ARG A 161 -26.49 1.77 15.64
N ILE A 162 -26.08 2.92 15.10
CA ILE A 162 -26.98 4.03 14.72
C ILE A 162 -28.00 3.57 13.66
N ARG A 163 -27.59 2.70 12.72
CA ARG A 163 -28.47 2.26 11.62
C ARG A 163 -29.70 1.50 12.12
N ASN A 164 -29.57 0.76 13.22
CA ASN A 164 -30.62 -0.11 13.76
C ASN A 164 -31.22 0.44 15.07
N ALA A 165 -30.90 1.67 15.46
CA ALA A 165 -31.37 2.24 16.72
C ALA A 165 -32.83 2.69 16.62
N ALA A 166 -33.66 2.28 17.59
CA ALA A 166 -35.01 2.79 17.76
C ALA A 166 -35.00 4.33 17.93
N PRO A 167 -36.01 5.07 17.43
CA PRO A 167 -36.04 6.53 17.47
C PRO A 167 -35.81 7.11 18.88
N SER A 168 -36.40 6.51 19.91
CA SER A 168 -36.24 6.92 21.31
C SER A 168 -34.81 6.83 21.84
N ARG A 169 -34.01 5.88 21.35
CA ARG A 169 -32.61 5.65 21.77
C ARG A 169 -31.59 6.26 20.83
N ARG A 170 -32.02 6.80 19.68
CA ARG A 170 -31.13 7.28 18.62
C ARG A 170 -30.21 8.39 19.11
N ARG A 171 -30.72 9.34 19.90
CA ARG A 171 -29.93 10.43 20.49
C ARG A 171 -28.74 9.91 21.29
N TYR A 172 -29.00 9.00 22.24
CA TYR A 172 -27.95 8.40 23.07
C TYR A 172 -26.92 7.60 22.25
N VAL A 173 -27.37 6.79 21.28
CA VAL A 173 -26.46 5.99 20.44
C VAL A 173 -25.58 6.88 19.55
N VAL A 174 -26.10 8.02 19.10
CA VAL A 174 -25.33 9.02 18.35
C VAL A 174 -24.31 9.71 19.26
N GLU A 175 -24.70 10.14 20.46
CA GLU A 175 -23.78 10.76 21.43
C GLU A 175 -22.61 9.82 21.80
N GLU A 176 -22.88 8.53 22.00
CA GLU A 176 -21.85 7.51 22.23
C GLU A 176 -20.86 7.39 21.07
N TYR A 177 -21.36 7.40 19.83
CA TYR A 177 -20.50 7.38 18.64
C TYR A 177 -19.65 8.65 18.54
N VAL A 178 -20.24 9.82 18.78
CA VAL A 178 -19.52 11.10 18.71
C VAL A 178 -18.37 11.13 19.71
N ARG A 179 -18.62 10.75 20.98
CA ARG A 179 -17.56 10.64 22.00
C ARG A 179 -16.45 9.68 21.59
N ALA A 180 -16.80 8.48 21.12
CA ALA A 180 -15.79 7.50 20.69
C ALA A 180 -14.99 7.98 19.47
N LYS A 181 -15.64 8.70 18.55
CA LYS A 181 -14.99 9.31 17.39
C LYS A 181 -14.00 10.40 17.83
N GLU A 182 -14.39 11.29 18.74
CA GLU A 182 -13.51 12.33 19.28
C GLU A 182 -12.28 11.76 19.98
N VAL A 183 -12.47 10.71 20.80
CA VAL A 183 -11.36 10.01 21.47
C VAL A 183 -10.39 9.41 20.44
N TYR A 184 -10.92 8.74 19.41
CA TYR A 184 -10.10 8.20 18.33
C TYR A 184 -9.35 9.29 17.55
N GLU A 185 -10.03 10.36 17.15
CA GLU A 185 -9.43 11.45 16.36
C GLU A 185 -8.34 12.18 17.14
N ARG A 186 -8.57 12.45 18.44
CA ARG A 186 -7.56 13.04 19.33
C ARG A 186 -6.35 12.14 19.46
N ALA A 187 -6.54 10.86 19.80
CA ALA A 187 -5.45 9.91 19.93
C ALA A 187 -4.66 9.74 18.62
N ALA A 188 -5.34 9.75 17.47
CA ALA A 188 -4.69 9.67 16.16
C ALA A 188 -3.88 10.94 15.84
N ALA A 189 -4.38 12.12 16.19
CA ALA A 189 -3.66 13.38 16.01
C ALA A 189 -2.41 13.46 16.92
N ASP A 190 -2.55 13.03 18.18
CA ASP A 190 -1.45 12.98 19.15
C ASP A 190 -0.38 11.99 18.71
N ALA A 191 -0.77 10.81 18.22
CA ALA A 191 0.16 9.80 17.73
C ALA A 191 0.93 10.28 16.47
N GLN A 192 0.23 10.93 15.54
CA GLN A 192 0.86 11.54 14.36
C GLN A 192 1.88 12.61 14.77
N THR A 193 1.46 13.54 15.64
CA THR A 193 2.31 14.64 16.12
C THR A 193 3.52 14.11 16.88
N THR A 194 3.33 13.12 17.75
CA THR A 194 4.40 12.50 18.53
C THR A 194 5.38 11.75 17.63
N SER A 195 4.87 10.98 16.67
CA SER A 195 5.73 10.30 15.69
C SER A 195 6.51 11.28 14.82
N TRP A 196 5.91 12.41 14.44
CA TRP A 196 6.59 13.45 13.69
C TRP A 196 7.69 14.13 14.52
N LYS A 197 7.39 14.50 15.77
CA LYS A 197 8.39 15.02 16.71
C LYS A 197 9.56 14.05 16.88
N ARG A 198 9.27 12.76 17.14
CA ARG A 198 10.31 11.72 17.26
C ARG A 198 11.14 11.59 15.98
N PHE A 199 10.50 11.65 14.81
CA PHE A 199 11.21 11.64 13.54
C PHE A 199 12.16 12.83 13.42
N CYS A 200 11.68 14.06 13.69
CA CYS A 200 12.49 15.27 13.63
C CYS A 200 13.65 15.27 14.65
N THR A 201 13.43 14.78 15.87
CA THR A 201 14.45 14.76 16.94
C THR A 201 15.49 13.66 16.74
N ALA A 202 15.19 12.59 16.01
CA ALA A 202 16.09 11.46 15.78
C ALA A 202 17.08 11.67 14.62
N GLN A 203 17.02 12.80 13.90
CA GLN A 203 17.91 13.09 12.77
C GLN A 203 19.06 14.00 13.19
N ASP A 204 20.25 13.77 12.64
CA ASP A 204 21.43 14.62 12.84
C ASP A 204 21.34 15.89 11.99
N ARG A 205 22.08 16.96 12.35
CA ARG A 205 22.05 18.28 11.68
C ARG A 205 22.20 18.20 10.15
N GLU A 206 22.93 17.22 9.64
CA GLU A 206 23.12 16.99 8.20
C GLU A 206 22.02 16.15 7.55
N SER A 207 21.30 15.29 8.30
CA SER A 207 20.32 14.34 7.76
C SER A 207 18.85 14.78 7.88
N ILE A 208 18.57 15.84 8.64
CA ILE A 208 17.20 16.37 8.84
C ILE A 208 16.54 16.68 7.50
N TRP A 209 17.25 17.37 6.61
CA TRP A 209 16.69 17.81 5.33
C TRP A 209 16.49 16.64 4.37
N ASP A 210 17.42 15.69 4.28
CA ASP A 210 17.28 14.48 3.45
C ASP A 210 16.07 13.62 3.85
N GLY A 211 15.89 13.43 5.16
CA GLY A 211 14.74 12.70 5.70
C GLY A 211 13.42 13.39 5.37
N VAL A 212 13.34 14.70 5.57
CA VAL A 212 12.14 15.51 5.33
C VAL A 212 11.82 15.60 3.83
N TYR A 213 12.81 15.87 2.96
CA TYR A 213 12.61 15.91 1.51
C TYR A 213 12.12 14.56 0.96
N ARG A 214 12.65 13.44 1.46
CA ARG A 214 12.18 12.11 1.09
C ARG A 214 10.72 11.86 1.50
N VAL A 215 10.30 12.34 2.67
CA VAL A 215 8.89 12.23 3.10
C VAL A 215 8.01 13.08 2.17
N ILE A 216 8.35 14.35 1.97
CA ILE A 216 7.60 15.30 1.13
C ILE A 216 7.44 14.75 -0.29
N ARG A 217 8.53 14.26 -0.90
CA ARG A 217 8.52 13.68 -2.26
C ARG A 217 7.58 12.48 -2.38
N ASN A 218 7.42 11.70 -1.32
CA ASN A 218 6.61 10.48 -1.32
C ASN A 218 5.16 10.70 -0.87
N THR A 219 4.87 11.74 -0.08
CA THR A 219 3.52 12.05 0.42
C THR A 219 2.82 13.19 -0.32
N GLY A 220 3.57 14.07 -0.97
CA GLY A 220 3.01 15.12 -1.81
C GLY A 220 2.48 14.51 -3.10
N ARG A 221 1.17 14.65 -3.36
CA ARG A 221 0.74 14.79 -4.77
C ARG A 221 1.54 15.97 -5.31
N ASN A 222 2.24 15.83 -6.44
CA ASN A 222 2.78 16.97 -7.18
C ASN A 222 1.65 17.97 -7.33
N ARG A 223 1.60 18.97 -6.45
CA ARG A 223 0.83 20.17 -6.71
C ARG A 223 1.67 20.87 -7.75
N GLU A 224 1.05 21.19 -8.88
CA GLU A 224 1.66 22.08 -9.85
C GLU A 224 2.20 23.29 -9.09
N ASP A 225 3.43 23.68 -9.36
CA ASP A 225 4.07 24.80 -8.70
C ASP A 225 3.15 26.01 -8.84
N VAL A 226 2.54 26.41 -7.71
CA VAL A 226 1.68 27.59 -7.70
C VAL A 226 2.62 28.77 -7.79
N LEU A 227 2.65 29.39 -8.97
CA LEU A 227 3.36 30.62 -9.22
C LEU A 227 2.93 31.68 -8.19
N LEU A 228 3.89 32.48 -7.72
CA LEU A 228 3.68 33.51 -6.71
C LEU A 228 2.61 34.50 -7.19
N ILE A 229 1.76 34.97 -6.28
CA ILE A 229 0.76 36.00 -6.59
C ILE A 229 1.26 37.31 -5.97
N ASN A 230 1.31 38.37 -6.75
CA ASN A 230 1.70 39.70 -6.27
C ASN A 230 0.58 40.36 -5.45
N ASP A 231 0.87 41.52 -4.84
CA ASP A 231 -0.08 42.27 -4.02
C ASP A 231 -1.34 42.74 -4.80
N SER A 232 -1.30 42.72 -6.14
CA SER A 232 -2.45 43.01 -7.00
C SER A 232 -3.28 41.77 -7.38
N GLY A 233 -2.95 40.60 -6.84
CA GLY A 233 -3.70 39.36 -7.07
C GLY A 233 -3.39 38.66 -8.40
N GLN A 234 -2.33 39.07 -9.10
CA GLN A 234 -1.90 38.50 -10.37
C GLN A 234 -0.77 37.49 -10.20
N THR A 235 -0.82 36.42 -10.99
CA THR A 235 0.20 35.37 -11.00
C THR A 235 1.48 35.84 -11.66
N CYS A 236 2.58 35.86 -10.91
CA CYS A 236 3.91 36.23 -11.39
C CYS A 236 4.50 35.13 -12.27
N SER A 237 5.20 35.52 -13.33
CA SER A 237 6.13 34.63 -14.02
C SER A 237 7.26 34.18 -13.09
N PRO A 238 8.01 33.12 -13.43
CA PRO A 238 9.15 32.67 -12.61
C PRO A 238 10.20 33.76 -12.38
N ASN A 239 10.46 34.62 -13.38
CA ASN A 239 11.44 35.70 -13.26
C ASN A 239 10.93 36.83 -12.36
N GLU A 240 9.66 37.22 -12.51
CA GLU A 240 9.03 38.20 -11.62
C GLU A 240 8.96 37.69 -10.18
N SER A 241 8.68 36.39 -9.99
CA SER A 241 8.68 35.75 -8.68
C SER A 241 10.07 35.81 -8.04
N ALA A 242 11.13 35.53 -8.80
CA ALA A 242 12.50 35.61 -8.32
C ALA A 242 12.89 37.05 -7.92
N VAL A 243 12.56 38.04 -8.76
CA VAL A 243 12.81 39.46 -8.46
C VAL A 243 12.01 39.93 -7.24
N PHE A 244 10.75 39.51 -7.12
CA PHE A 244 9.90 39.85 -5.99
C PHE A 244 10.46 39.28 -4.67
N LEU A 245 10.85 38.01 -4.67
CA LEU A 245 11.48 37.38 -3.51
C LEU A 245 12.81 38.05 -3.16
N MET A 246 13.64 38.36 -4.18
CA MET A 246 14.91 39.06 -3.99
C MET A 246 14.69 40.40 -3.29
N ASN A 247 13.78 41.24 -3.79
CA ASN A 247 13.53 42.56 -3.23
C ASN A 247 12.87 42.50 -1.84
N THR A 248 12.11 41.44 -1.54
CA THR A 248 11.44 41.28 -0.24
C THR A 248 12.40 40.83 0.86
N PHE A 249 13.25 39.84 0.56
CA PHE A 249 14.18 39.28 1.55
C PHE A 249 15.52 40.01 1.60
N PHE A 250 15.89 40.68 0.51
CA PHE A 250 17.12 41.45 0.37
C PHE A 250 16.78 42.84 -0.17
N PRO A 251 16.07 43.68 0.62
CA PRO A 251 15.78 45.04 0.21
C PRO A 251 17.08 45.85 0.06
N ASP A 252 17.06 46.84 -0.83
CA ASP A 252 18.17 47.76 -0.99
C ASP A 252 18.48 48.48 0.34
N ASP A 253 19.77 48.55 0.65
CA ASP A 253 20.25 49.16 1.87
C ASP A 253 20.13 50.69 1.81
N ARG A 254 19.02 51.20 2.34
CA ARG A 254 18.57 52.60 2.23
C ARG A 254 18.81 53.36 3.53
N VAL A 255 19.77 54.29 3.49
CA VAL A 255 20.13 55.17 4.63
C VAL A 255 18.94 55.97 5.15
N ASP A 256 18.00 56.33 4.28
CA ASP A 256 16.81 57.11 4.63
C ASP A 256 15.72 56.29 5.34
N ALA A 257 15.83 54.96 5.32
CA ALA A 257 14.97 54.03 6.05
C ALA A 257 15.64 53.49 7.34
N ASP A 258 16.85 53.95 7.66
CA ASP A 258 17.58 53.52 8.85
C ASP A 258 16.87 53.99 10.13
N ASP A 259 16.69 53.08 11.08
CA ASP A 259 16.35 53.45 12.45
C ASP A 259 17.62 53.95 13.20
N PRO A 260 17.49 54.49 14.42
CA PRO A 260 18.64 54.99 15.17
C PRO A 260 19.74 53.95 15.43
N TYR A 261 19.38 52.67 15.51
CA TYR A 261 20.33 51.58 15.70
C TYR A 261 21.07 51.26 14.39
N HIS A 262 20.35 51.15 13.26
CA HIS A 262 20.93 50.98 11.93
C HIS A 262 21.88 52.13 11.58
N THR A 263 21.50 53.37 11.91
CA THR A 263 22.32 54.56 11.71
C THR A 263 23.66 54.47 12.48
N GLU A 264 23.63 54.04 13.73
CA GLU A 264 24.86 53.88 14.56
C GLU A 264 25.74 52.72 14.07
N VAL A 265 25.14 51.62 13.63
CA VAL A 265 25.87 50.50 13.01
C VAL A 265 26.56 50.95 11.71
N ARG A 266 25.86 51.69 10.85
CA ARG A 266 26.42 52.24 9.61
C ARG A 266 27.57 53.21 9.90
N ARG A 267 27.41 54.13 10.86
CA ARG A 267 28.47 55.08 11.30
C ARG A 267 29.74 54.36 11.77
N ARG A 268 29.60 53.25 12.51
CA ARG A 268 30.75 52.44 12.97
C ARG A 268 31.45 51.73 11.81
N THR A 269 30.70 51.31 10.81
CA THR A 269 31.20 50.52 9.68
C THR A 269 31.85 51.42 8.62
N ASP A 270 31.24 52.56 8.27
CA ASP A 270 31.80 53.53 7.30
C ASP A 270 33.06 54.24 7.82
N GLY A 271 33.14 54.49 9.12
CA GLY A 271 34.36 55.00 9.77
C GLY A 271 35.56 54.04 9.68
N SER A 272 35.32 52.75 9.39
CA SER A 272 36.36 51.74 9.24
C SER A 272 36.87 51.60 7.80
N VAL A 273 36.04 51.92 6.79
CA VAL A 273 36.39 51.82 5.35
C VAL A 273 37.39 52.91 4.95
N VAL A 274 37.29 54.12 5.50
CA VAL A 274 38.25 55.22 5.23
C VAL A 274 39.67 54.88 5.73
N ARG A 275 39.83 53.94 6.68
CA ARG A 275 41.14 53.52 7.20
C ARG A 275 41.82 52.39 6.41
N ARG A 276 41.16 51.77 5.42
CA ARG A 276 41.76 50.73 4.57
C ARG A 276 41.84 51.16 3.10
N ARG A 277 42.58 52.24 2.82
CA ARG A 277 43.12 52.47 1.47
C ARG A 277 44.32 51.52 1.28
N LEU A 278 44.06 50.30 0.81
CA LEU A 278 45.10 49.36 0.38
C LEU A 278 45.87 50.01 -0.79
N ARG A 279 47.10 50.45 -0.52
CA ARG A 279 48.09 50.70 -1.59
C ARG A 279 48.44 49.35 -2.20
N ILE A 280 47.93 49.09 -3.39
CA ILE A 280 48.46 48.02 -4.25
C ILE A 280 49.51 48.69 -5.14
N SER A 281 50.78 48.48 -4.82
CA SER A 281 51.89 48.67 -5.75
C SER A 281 52.05 47.39 -6.56
N CYS A 282 51.90 47.46 -7.88
CA CYS A 282 52.28 46.38 -8.78
C CYS A 282 53.80 46.44 -9.06
N PRO A 283 54.55 45.33 -8.95
CA PRO A 283 55.86 45.21 -9.54
C PRO A 283 55.77 44.58 -10.94
N GLY A 284 56.45 45.20 -11.92
CA GLY A 284 56.69 44.67 -13.27
C GLY A 284 56.00 45.48 -14.35
#